data_AF-A0A1L1SU07-F1
#
_entry.id   AF-A0A1L1SU07-F1
#
_cell.length_a   1.000
_cell.length_b   1.000
_cell.length_c   1.000
_cell.angle_alpha   90.00
_cell.angle_beta   90.00
_cell.angle_gamma   90.00
#
_symmetry.space_group_name_H-M   'P 1'
#
loop_
_entity.id
_entity.type
_entity.pdbx_description
1 polymer ?
#
loop_
_entity_poly.entity_id
_entity_poly.type
_entity_poly.pdbx_seq_one_letter_code
_entity_poly.pdbx_strand_id
1 'polypeptide(L)'
;VDRTEVIRTCINPVYSKLFTVDFYFEEVQRLRFEVHDISSNHNGLKEADFLGGMECTLGQVAIDFTASNGDPRNSCSLHYIHPYQPNEYLKALVAVGEICQDYDSDKMFPAFGFGARIPPEYTVSHDFAINFNEDNPECAGIQGVVEAYQSCLPKLQLYGPTNIAPIIQKVAKSASEETNTKEAS
;
A
#
# COMPACT_ATOMS: atom_id res chain seq x y z
N VAL A 1 18.35 -3.38 8.11
CA VAL A 1 17.07 -4.02 8.46
C VAL A 1 17.14 -5.51 8.19
N ASP A 2 17.09 -6.00 6.94
CA ASP A 2 17.28 -7.43 6.60
C ASP A 2 17.34 -7.58 5.06
N ARG A 3 17.31 -8.81 4.52
CA ARG A 3 17.23 -9.16 3.09
C ARG A 3 16.11 -10.17 2.80
N THR A 4 15.52 -10.12 1.61
CA THR A 4 14.56 -11.13 1.12
C THR A 4 15.25 -12.46 0.81
N GLU A 5 14.44 -13.46 0.42
CA GLU A 5 14.90 -14.66 -0.26
C GLU A 5 15.54 -14.35 -1.62
N VAL A 6 16.46 -15.22 -2.05
CA VAL A 6 17.08 -15.12 -3.38
C VAL A 6 16.24 -15.90 -4.38
N ILE A 7 15.72 -15.22 -5.39
CA ILE A 7 14.94 -15.82 -6.47
C ILE A 7 15.85 -15.94 -7.70
N ARG A 8 16.18 -17.17 -8.09
CA ARG A 8 17.09 -17.45 -9.20
C ARG A 8 16.35 -17.44 -10.55
N THR A 9 17.02 -16.92 -11.58
CA THR A 9 16.57 -17.01 -12.98
C THR A 9 15.18 -16.42 -13.19
N CYS A 10 14.90 -15.26 -12.57
CA CYS A 10 13.62 -14.58 -12.66
C CYS A 10 13.80 -13.09 -12.98
N ILE A 11 13.17 -12.63 -14.05
CA ILE A 11 13.21 -11.23 -14.49
C ILE A 11 12.18 -10.34 -13.77
N ASN A 12 11.20 -10.94 -13.09
CA ASN A 12 10.13 -10.24 -12.35
C ASN A 12 9.90 -10.94 -11.00
N PRO A 13 10.87 -10.84 -10.07
CA PRO A 13 10.80 -11.57 -8.80
C PRO A 13 9.65 -11.05 -7.91
N VAL A 14 8.94 -11.98 -7.26
CA VAL A 14 7.91 -11.68 -6.25
C VAL A 14 8.40 -12.24 -4.91
N TYR A 15 8.68 -11.36 -3.96
CA TYR A 15 9.20 -11.73 -2.64
C TYR A 15 8.09 -11.84 -1.60
N SER A 16 8.26 -12.73 -0.62
CA SER A 16 7.26 -13.00 0.43
C SER A 16 7.75 -12.71 1.85
N LYS A 17 9.04 -12.42 2.04
CA LYS A 17 9.60 -12.18 3.37
C LYS A 17 9.10 -10.84 3.95
N LEU A 18 8.58 -10.90 5.19
CA LEU A 18 8.26 -9.72 5.98
C LEU A 18 9.49 -9.18 6.73
N PHE A 19 9.60 -7.87 6.81
CA PHE A 19 10.63 -7.17 7.56
C PHE A 19 10.04 -6.52 8.80
N THR A 20 10.71 -6.68 9.94
CA THR A 20 10.42 -5.90 11.14
C THR A 20 11.45 -4.79 11.23
N VAL A 21 11.00 -3.54 11.34
CA VAL A 21 11.87 -2.36 11.46
C VAL A 21 11.69 -1.77 12.83
N ASP A 22 12.80 -1.61 13.55
CA ASP A 22 12.79 -0.93 14.85
C ASP A 22 12.49 0.56 14.62
N PHE A 23 11.52 1.06 15.37
CA PHE A 23 11.07 2.44 15.31
C PHE A 23 11.86 3.31 16.30
N TYR A 24 12.34 4.47 15.85
CA TYR A 24 13.06 5.45 16.66
C TYR A 24 12.31 6.78 16.62
N PHE A 25 11.88 7.25 17.79
CA PHE A 25 11.13 8.48 17.94
C PHE A 25 11.99 9.71 17.60
N GLU A 26 11.38 10.73 16.96
CA GLU A 26 12.01 11.99 16.50
C GLU A 26 13.08 11.84 15.38
N GLU A 27 13.25 10.67 14.78
CA GLU A 27 14.16 10.47 13.65
C GLU A 27 13.42 10.20 12.33
N VAL A 28 13.83 10.85 11.24
CA VAL A 28 13.31 10.57 9.90
C VAL A 28 13.86 9.22 9.41
N GLN A 29 13.02 8.18 9.47
CA GLN A 29 13.39 6.83 9.05
C GLN A 29 13.02 6.56 7.58
N ARG A 30 13.91 6.92 6.65
CA ARG A 30 13.71 6.61 5.22
C ARG A 30 13.93 5.13 4.95
N LEU A 31 13.02 4.51 4.20
CA LEU A 31 13.16 3.12 3.78
C LEU A 31 13.88 3.05 2.44
N ARG A 32 15.06 2.43 2.44
CA ARG A 32 15.85 2.17 1.24
C ARG A 32 15.77 0.70 0.85
N PHE A 33 15.34 0.46 -0.37
CA PHE A 33 15.28 -0.86 -0.98
C PHE A 33 16.32 -0.95 -2.09
N GLU A 34 17.09 -2.03 -2.09
CA GLU A 34 18.12 -2.28 -3.10
C GLU A 34 17.95 -3.66 -3.69
N VAL A 35 18.12 -3.74 -5.02
CA VAL A 35 18.08 -4.98 -5.78
C VAL A 35 19.50 -5.29 -6.24
N HIS A 36 19.92 -6.52 -5.98
CA HIS A 36 21.26 -7.01 -6.32
C HIS A 36 21.13 -8.33 -7.09
N ASP A 37 21.91 -8.51 -8.15
CA ASP A 37 22.06 -9.78 -8.84
C ASP A 37 23.02 -10.69 -8.07
N ILE A 38 22.59 -11.91 -7.79
CA ILE A 38 23.37 -12.90 -7.06
C ILE A 38 23.70 -14.04 -8.03
N SER A 39 24.92 -14.01 -8.56
CA SER A 39 25.42 -15.06 -9.44
C SER A 39 25.68 -16.36 -8.67
N SER A 40 25.51 -17.50 -9.35
CA SER A 40 25.55 -18.84 -8.75
C SER A 40 26.89 -19.23 -8.13
N ASN A 41 27.97 -18.47 -8.41
CA ASN A 41 29.32 -18.76 -7.95
C ASN A 41 29.67 -18.05 -6.63
N HIS A 42 28.82 -17.16 -6.13
CA HIS A 42 29.13 -16.29 -4.99
C HIS A 42 27.97 -16.27 -3.98
N ASN A 43 28.27 -16.60 -2.72
CA ASN A 43 27.28 -16.68 -1.64
C ASN A 43 27.16 -15.39 -0.79
N GLY A 44 27.71 -14.26 -1.26
CA GLY A 44 27.83 -13.04 -0.46
C GLY A 44 27.53 -11.75 -1.22
N LEU A 45 26.95 -10.77 -0.51
CA LEU A 45 26.63 -9.42 -1.01
C LEU A 45 27.84 -8.61 -1.48
N LYS A 46 29.07 -8.98 -1.10
CA LYS A 46 30.29 -8.23 -1.44
C LYS A 46 30.63 -8.24 -2.93
N GLU A 47 30.09 -9.20 -3.67
CA GLU A 47 30.34 -9.40 -5.11
C GLU A 47 29.01 -9.53 -5.87
N ALA A 48 27.91 -9.08 -5.26
CA ALA A 48 26.61 -9.01 -5.92
C ALA A 48 26.55 -7.71 -6.75
N ASP A 49 26.04 -7.81 -7.98
CA ASP A 49 25.95 -6.66 -8.86
C ASP A 49 24.72 -5.83 -8.49
N PHE A 50 24.92 -4.57 -8.11
CA PHE A 50 23.82 -3.66 -7.81
C PHE A 50 23.03 -3.38 -9.09
N LEU A 51 21.74 -3.73 -9.08
CA LEU A 51 20.85 -3.54 -10.22
C LEU A 51 20.06 -2.23 -10.13
N GLY A 52 19.80 -1.74 -8.92
CA GLY A 52 19.04 -0.52 -8.69
C GLY A 52 18.47 -0.44 -7.28
N GLY A 53 17.92 0.71 -6.92
CA GLY A 53 17.31 0.90 -5.61
C GLY A 53 16.32 2.08 -5.59
N MET A 54 15.49 2.10 -4.56
CA MET A 54 14.57 3.21 -4.28
C MET A 54 14.65 3.61 -2.82
N GLU A 55 14.38 4.88 -2.55
CA GLU A 55 14.23 5.41 -1.19
C GLU A 55 12.86 6.06 -1.09
N CYS A 56 12.05 5.61 -0.13
CA CYS A 56 10.72 6.16 0.08
C CYS A 56 10.36 6.31 1.56
N THR A 57 9.40 7.20 1.80
CA THR A 57 8.59 7.26 3.02
C THR A 57 7.33 6.38 2.81
N LEU A 58 6.49 6.21 3.84
CA LEU A 58 5.23 5.48 3.67
C LEU A 58 4.25 6.31 2.80
N GLY A 59 4.21 6.06 1.49
CA GLY A 59 3.59 6.99 0.54
C GLY A 59 2.16 6.66 0.09
N GLN A 60 1.64 5.44 0.28
CA GLN A 60 0.34 5.04 -0.28
C GLN A 60 -0.40 4.03 0.61
N VAL A 61 -1.73 4.13 0.65
CA VAL A 61 -2.62 3.24 1.40
C VAL A 61 -3.42 2.38 0.44
N ALA A 62 -3.44 1.06 0.64
CA ALA A 62 -4.26 0.12 -0.13
C ALA A 62 -5.13 -0.73 0.81
N ILE A 63 -6.45 -0.72 0.60
CA ILE A 63 -7.44 -1.37 1.46
C ILE A 63 -8.10 -2.53 0.70
N ASP A 64 -8.09 -3.70 1.32
CA ASP A 64 -8.79 -4.88 0.83
C ASP A 64 -10.30 -4.73 1.07
N PHE A 65 -11.10 -4.75 0.01
CA PHE A 65 -12.57 -4.74 0.05
C PHE A 65 -13.15 -6.06 -0.49
N THR A 66 -12.46 -7.17 -0.30
CA THR A 66 -12.91 -8.47 -0.78
C THR A 66 -14.00 -9.07 0.09
N ALA A 67 -14.81 -9.93 -0.51
CA ALA A 67 -15.95 -10.59 0.15
C ALA A 67 -15.54 -11.47 1.35
N SER A 68 -14.28 -11.90 1.47
CA SER A 68 -13.79 -12.66 2.63
C SER A 68 -13.85 -11.86 3.94
N ASN A 69 -13.95 -10.53 3.88
CA ASN A 69 -14.16 -9.68 5.04
C ASN A 69 -15.60 -9.73 5.59
N GLY A 70 -16.53 -10.35 4.87
CA GLY A 70 -17.95 -10.42 5.23
C GLY A 70 -18.69 -9.10 4.99
N ASP A 71 -20.02 -9.17 4.90
CA ASP A 71 -20.89 -8.02 4.65
C ASP A 71 -20.68 -6.91 5.70
N PRO A 72 -20.28 -5.68 5.33
CA PRO A 72 -20.02 -4.59 6.26
C PRO A 72 -21.20 -4.17 7.15
N ARG A 73 -22.43 -4.61 6.80
CA ARG A 73 -23.63 -4.37 7.61
C ARG A 73 -23.76 -5.34 8.78
N ASN A 74 -23.00 -6.44 8.76
CA ASN A 74 -22.99 -7.46 9.79
C ASN A 74 -21.90 -7.15 10.83
N SER A 75 -22.23 -7.23 12.11
CA SER A 75 -21.30 -7.00 13.22
C SER A 75 -20.08 -7.94 13.24
N CYS A 76 -20.14 -9.08 12.56
CA CYS A 76 -19.02 -10.01 12.44
C CYS A 76 -18.05 -9.67 11.29
N SER A 77 -18.36 -8.68 10.45
CA SER A 77 -17.49 -8.26 9.34
C SER A 77 -16.26 -7.52 9.87
N LEU A 78 -15.11 -7.74 9.23
CA LEU A 78 -13.89 -6.97 9.51
C LEU A 78 -14.04 -5.50 9.08
N HIS A 79 -15.00 -5.19 8.20
CA HIS A 79 -15.33 -3.83 7.79
C HIS A 79 -16.48 -3.21 8.61
N TYR A 80 -17.05 -3.91 9.58
CA TYR A 80 -18.19 -3.38 10.33
C TYR A 80 -17.85 -2.03 11.00
N ILE A 81 -18.64 -0.99 10.72
CA ILE A 81 -18.46 0.32 11.37
C ILE A 81 -19.31 0.34 12.63
N HIS A 82 -18.68 0.08 13.78
CA HIS A 82 -19.34 0.17 15.08
C HIS A 82 -19.36 1.64 15.58
N PRO A 83 -20.45 2.12 16.20
CA PRO A 83 -20.58 3.52 16.61
C PRO A 83 -19.60 3.97 17.70
N TYR A 84 -19.03 3.03 18.46
CA TYR A 84 -18.14 3.34 19.61
C TYR A 84 -16.76 2.69 19.53
N GLN A 85 -16.50 1.81 18.55
CA GLN A 85 -15.25 1.07 18.47
C GLN A 85 -14.79 0.99 17.03
N PRO A 86 -13.51 1.28 16.74
CA PRO A 86 -12.97 1.10 15.40
C PRO A 86 -12.85 -0.40 15.07
N ASN A 87 -13.04 -0.74 13.80
CA ASN A 87 -12.69 -2.07 13.29
C ASN A 87 -11.17 -2.20 13.05
N GLU A 88 -10.72 -3.39 12.68
CA GLU A 88 -9.29 -3.67 12.50
C GLU A 88 -8.63 -2.81 11.41
N TYR A 89 -9.37 -2.48 10.34
CA TYR A 89 -8.87 -1.58 9.28
C TYR A 89 -8.68 -0.15 9.80
N LEU A 90 -9.68 0.40 10.52
CA LEU A 90 -9.59 1.73 11.11
C LEU A 90 -8.48 1.83 12.14
N LYS A 91 -8.30 0.79 12.98
CA LYS A 91 -7.18 0.72 13.93
C LYS A 91 -5.84 0.78 13.20
N ALA A 92 -5.67 -0.01 12.13
CA ALA A 92 -4.43 -0.04 11.37
C ALA A 92 -4.15 1.30 10.66
N LEU A 93 -5.16 1.88 10.00
CA LEU A 93 -5.05 3.17 9.32
C LEU A 93 -4.61 4.29 10.28
N VAL A 94 -5.26 4.39 11.44
CA VAL A 94 -4.93 5.41 12.44
C VAL A 94 -3.55 5.14 13.05
N ALA A 95 -3.28 3.92 13.52
CA ALA A 95 -2.03 3.62 14.22
C ALA A 95 -0.78 3.82 13.34
N VAL A 96 -0.84 3.40 12.08
CA VAL A 96 0.29 3.56 11.15
C VAL A 96 0.31 4.98 10.61
N GLY A 97 -0.85 5.46 10.16
CA GLY A 97 -0.94 6.73 9.48
C GLY A 97 -0.63 7.92 10.38
N GLU A 98 -1.07 7.92 11.65
CA GLU A 98 -0.83 9.05 12.55
C GLU A 98 0.66 9.31 12.75
N ILE A 99 1.46 8.25 12.71
CA ILE A 99 2.91 8.32 12.75
C ILE A 99 3.43 8.81 11.39
N CYS A 100 3.02 8.17 10.30
CA CYS A 100 3.59 8.44 8.98
C CYS A 100 3.27 9.82 8.42
N GLN A 101 2.12 10.42 8.76
CA GLN A 101 1.72 11.75 8.29
C GLN A 101 2.62 12.90 8.75
N ASP A 102 3.39 12.73 9.81
CA ASP A 102 4.34 13.75 10.24
C ASP A 102 5.66 13.70 9.45
N TYR A 103 5.89 12.63 8.68
CA TYR A 103 7.04 12.46 7.79
C TYR A 103 6.72 12.74 6.32
N ASP A 104 5.47 13.07 6.02
CA ASP A 104 4.98 13.43 4.71
C ASP A 104 4.77 14.94 4.63
N SER A 105 5.45 15.60 3.69
CA SER A 105 5.58 17.07 3.69
C SER A 105 4.30 17.81 3.29
N ASP A 106 3.53 17.24 2.37
CA ASP A 106 2.24 17.79 1.94
C ASP A 106 1.05 17.17 2.68
N LYS A 107 1.28 16.04 3.38
CA LYS A 107 0.27 15.27 4.12
C LYS A 107 -0.82 14.77 3.18
N MET A 108 -0.48 14.49 1.93
CA MET A 108 -1.41 14.01 0.92
C MET A 108 -1.20 12.51 0.71
N PHE A 109 -2.21 11.73 1.07
CA PHE A 109 -2.14 10.27 1.02
C PHE A 109 -2.98 9.72 -0.13
N PRO A 110 -2.37 9.27 -1.23
CA PRO A 110 -3.05 8.42 -2.19
C PRO A 110 -3.64 7.19 -1.50
N ALA A 111 -4.96 7.02 -1.60
CA ALA A 111 -5.67 5.93 -0.95
C ALA A 111 -6.50 5.13 -1.97
N PHE A 112 -6.22 3.83 -2.01
CA PHE A 112 -6.80 2.90 -2.98
C PHE A 112 -7.51 1.73 -2.31
N GLY A 113 -8.49 1.18 -3.01
CA GLY A 113 -9.20 -0.03 -2.67
C GLY A 113 -9.02 -1.10 -3.75
N PHE A 114 -9.15 -2.37 -3.37
CA PHE A 114 -9.13 -3.48 -4.32
C PHE A 114 -10.11 -4.58 -3.95
N GLY A 115 -10.57 -5.34 -4.96
CA GLY A 115 -11.41 -6.52 -4.76
C GLY A 115 -12.88 -6.21 -4.51
N ALA A 116 -13.36 -5.06 -4.96
CA ALA A 116 -14.77 -4.66 -4.83
C ALA A 116 -15.38 -4.39 -6.20
N ARG A 117 -16.71 -4.40 -6.28
CA ARG A 117 -17.45 -3.80 -7.38
C ARG A 117 -17.81 -2.37 -7.05
N ILE A 118 -17.44 -1.46 -7.94
CA ILE A 118 -17.59 -0.01 -7.77
C ILE A 118 -18.79 0.52 -8.57
N PRO A 119 -19.63 1.39 -8.00
CA PRO A 119 -20.71 2.05 -8.73
C PRO A 119 -20.14 2.99 -9.82
N PRO A 120 -20.94 3.38 -10.83
CA PRO A 120 -22.36 3.02 -11.05
C PRO A 120 -22.59 1.68 -11.76
N GLU A 121 -21.64 1.17 -12.54
CA GLU A 121 -21.79 -0.08 -13.30
C GLU A 121 -21.56 -1.35 -12.47
N TYR A 122 -21.00 -1.22 -11.26
CA TYR A 122 -20.61 -2.35 -10.39
C TYR A 122 -19.68 -3.34 -11.08
N THR A 123 -18.71 -2.79 -11.82
CA THR A 123 -17.59 -3.54 -12.38
C THR A 123 -16.59 -3.86 -11.28
N VAL A 124 -16.01 -5.06 -11.36
CA VAL A 124 -14.96 -5.47 -10.42
C VAL A 124 -13.73 -4.60 -10.67
N SER A 125 -13.22 -3.97 -9.61
CA SER A 125 -11.99 -3.21 -9.63
C SER A 125 -11.02 -3.73 -8.58
N HIS A 126 -9.74 -3.72 -8.94
CA HIS A 126 -8.63 -4.14 -8.09
C HIS A 126 -7.67 -2.99 -7.77
N ASP A 127 -8.02 -1.75 -8.12
CA ASP A 127 -7.15 -0.59 -8.00
C ASP A 127 -7.91 0.75 -8.12
N PHE A 128 -9.00 0.94 -7.37
CA PHE A 128 -9.80 2.18 -7.44
C PHE A 128 -9.43 3.18 -6.34
N ALA A 129 -9.58 4.46 -6.60
CA ALA A 129 -9.43 5.52 -5.61
C ALA A 129 -10.61 5.50 -4.62
N ILE A 130 -10.35 5.41 -3.31
CA ILE A 130 -11.44 5.29 -2.31
C ILE A 130 -12.24 6.59 -2.14
N ASN A 131 -11.67 7.72 -2.54
CA ASN A 131 -12.37 9.01 -2.61
C ASN A 131 -13.26 9.14 -3.88
N PHE A 132 -13.28 8.12 -4.76
CA PHE A 132 -13.92 8.09 -6.07
C PHE A 132 -13.47 9.18 -7.05
N ASN A 133 -12.26 9.71 -6.86
CA ASN A 133 -11.61 10.61 -7.78
C ASN A 133 -10.35 9.93 -8.35
N GLU A 134 -10.49 9.28 -9.51
CA GLU A 134 -9.37 8.58 -10.16
C GLU A 134 -8.29 9.54 -10.69
N ASP A 135 -8.67 10.79 -11.00
CA ASP A 135 -7.71 11.81 -11.46
C ASP A 135 -6.88 12.36 -10.29
N ASN A 136 -7.41 12.31 -9.07
CA ASN A 136 -6.70 12.69 -7.85
C ASN A 136 -7.09 11.80 -6.66
N PRO A 137 -6.33 10.71 -6.41
CA PRO A 137 -6.61 9.76 -5.33
C PRO A 137 -6.17 10.24 -3.95
N GLU A 138 -5.65 11.46 -3.83
CA GLU A 138 -5.07 11.95 -2.59
C GLU A 138 -6.14 12.33 -1.55
N CYS A 139 -5.86 11.95 -0.31
CA CYS A 139 -6.63 12.28 0.87
C CYS A 139 -5.80 13.19 1.79
N ALA A 140 -6.40 14.27 2.27
CA ALA A 140 -5.72 15.20 3.17
C ALA A 140 -5.56 14.60 4.58
N GLY A 141 -4.35 14.17 4.89
CA GLY A 141 -3.97 13.48 6.11
C GLY A 141 -4.70 12.15 6.29
N ILE A 142 -4.41 11.49 7.40
CA ILE A 142 -5.05 10.21 7.74
C ILE A 142 -6.53 10.36 8.04
N GLN A 143 -6.92 11.50 8.59
CA GLN A 143 -8.31 11.80 8.81
C GLN A 143 -9.09 11.80 7.48
N GLY A 144 -8.51 12.37 6.41
CA GLY A 144 -9.08 12.28 5.07
C GLY A 144 -9.19 10.85 4.55
N VAL A 145 -8.18 9.99 4.80
CA VAL A 145 -8.20 8.57 4.41
C VAL A 145 -9.32 7.83 5.15
N VAL A 146 -9.48 8.07 6.46
CA VAL A 146 -10.52 7.47 7.30
C VAL A 146 -11.91 7.89 6.83
N GLU A 147 -12.11 9.18 6.55
CA GLU A 147 -13.38 9.70 6.03
C GLU A 147 -13.72 9.11 4.66
N ALA A 148 -12.73 9.01 3.76
CA ALA A 148 -12.90 8.39 2.46
C ALA A 148 -13.28 6.90 2.60
N TYR A 149 -12.61 6.15 3.46
CA TYR A 149 -12.93 4.75 3.77
C TYR A 149 -14.37 4.58 4.27
N GLN A 150 -14.79 5.39 5.25
CA GLN A 150 -16.14 5.32 5.83
C GLN A 150 -17.22 5.73 4.82
N SER A 151 -16.93 6.69 3.95
CA SER A 151 -17.83 7.17 2.89
C SER A 151 -17.95 6.20 1.72
N CYS A 152 -16.88 5.49 1.38
CA CYS A 152 -16.87 4.59 0.23
C CYS A 152 -17.47 3.23 0.55
N LEU A 153 -17.17 2.68 1.73
CA LEU A 153 -17.54 1.32 2.11
C LEU A 153 -19.04 0.98 1.90
N PRO A 154 -20.02 1.83 2.25
CA PRO A 154 -21.44 1.53 2.03
C PRO A 154 -21.86 1.49 0.56
N LYS A 155 -21.05 2.05 -0.34
CA LYS A 155 -21.32 2.15 -1.78
C LYS A 155 -20.72 0.98 -2.57
N LEU A 156 -19.80 0.24 -1.96
CA LEU A 156 -19.10 -0.88 -2.59
C LEU A 156 -19.89 -2.18 -2.43
N GLN A 157 -19.77 -3.08 -3.41
CA GLN A 157 -20.11 -4.49 -3.19
C GLN A 157 -18.81 -5.27 -3.05
N LEU A 158 -18.55 -5.78 -1.85
CA LEU A 158 -17.36 -6.59 -1.62
C LEU A 158 -17.38 -7.82 -2.55
N TYR A 159 -16.28 -8.08 -3.24
CA TYR A 159 -16.21 -9.11 -4.27
C TYR A 159 -14.90 -9.90 -4.19
N GLY A 160 -14.64 -10.79 -5.13
CA GLY A 160 -13.40 -11.55 -5.16
C GLY A 160 -12.97 -11.84 -6.59
N PRO A 161 -11.79 -12.43 -6.79
CA PRO A 161 -10.85 -12.92 -5.79
C PRO A 161 -10.02 -11.81 -5.12
N THR A 162 -9.30 -12.15 -4.05
CA THR A 162 -8.24 -11.30 -3.51
C THR A 162 -7.07 -11.30 -4.47
N ASN A 163 -6.95 -10.23 -5.26
CA ASN A 163 -5.86 -10.05 -6.22
C ASN A 163 -5.16 -8.73 -5.93
N ILE A 164 -3.94 -8.82 -5.39
CA ILE A 164 -3.13 -7.67 -4.95
C ILE A 164 -2.15 -7.23 -6.07
N ALA A 165 -1.93 -8.06 -7.10
CA ALA A 165 -0.98 -7.73 -8.16
C ALA A 165 -1.28 -6.40 -8.88
N PRO A 166 -2.55 -6.05 -9.22
CA PRO A 166 -2.87 -4.78 -9.87
C PRO A 166 -2.48 -3.57 -9.03
N ILE A 167 -2.76 -3.59 -7.73
CA ILE A 167 -2.45 -2.44 -6.86
C ILE A 167 -0.94 -2.29 -6.66
N ILE A 168 -0.20 -3.39 -6.53
CA ILE A 168 1.27 -3.34 -6.47
C ILE A 168 1.85 -2.75 -7.78
N GLN A 169 1.33 -3.16 -8.93
CA GLN A 169 1.77 -2.64 -10.22
C GLN A 169 1.47 -1.14 -10.38
N LYS A 170 0.30 -0.68 -9.93
CA LYS A 170 -0.08 0.75 -9.94
C LYS A 170 0.88 1.57 -9.08
N VAL A 171 1.11 1.12 -7.84
CA VAL A 171 2.05 1.73 -6.88
C VAL A 171 3.47 1.81 -7.47
N ALA A 172 3.96 0.69 -8.02
CA ALA A 172 5.30 0.62 -8.61
C ALA A 172 5.45 1.57 -9.82
N LYS A 173 4.41 1.68 -10.66
CA LYS A 173 4.40 2.58 -11.80
C LYS A 173 4.46 4.04 -11.35
N SER A 174 3.61 4.46 -10.41
CA SER A 174 3.62 5.83 -9.87
C SER A 174 4.98 6.21 -9.27
N ALA A 175 5.60 5.32 -8.49
CA ALA A 175 6.92 5.56 -7.91
C ALA A 175 8.03 5.71 -8.98
N SER A 176 7.93 4.96 -10.08
CA SER A 176 8.88 5.07 -11.20
C SER A 176 8.76 6.41 -11.96
N GLU A 177 7.55 6.95 -12.06
CA GLU A 177 7.29 8.24 -12.73
C GLU A 177 7.83 9.42 -11.91
N GLU A 178 7.65 9.38 -10.58
CA GLU A 178 8.22 10.39 -9.65
C GLU A 178 9.75 10.41 -9.65
N THR A 179 10.38 9.24 -9.78
CA THR A 179 11.85 9.11 -9.84
C THR A 179 12.39 9.84 -11.08
N ASN A 180 11.75 9.66 -12.24
CA ASN A 180 12.14 10.32 -13.48
C ASN A 180 11.91 11.84 -13.45
N THR A 181 10.93 12.34 -12.69
CA THR A 181 10.69 13.78 -12.58
C THR A 181 11.72 14.48 -11.68
N LYS A 182 12.18 13.78 -10.63
CA LYS A 182 13.22 14.27 -9.72
C LYS A 182 14.63 14.22 -10.33
N GLU A 183 14.90 13.33 -11.29
CA GLU A 183 16.16 13.34 -12.05
C GLU A 183 16.21 14.39 -13.17
N ALA A 184 15.04 14.92 -13.57
CA ALA A 184 14.91 15.95 -14.62
C ALA A 184 14.86 17.39 -14.08
N SER A 185 14.96 17.60 -12.76
CA SER A 185 14.97 18.91 -12.07
C SER A 185 16.29 19.18 -11.37
#